data_AF-A0AAC9INX4-F1
#
_entry.id   AF-A0AAC9INX4-F1
#
_cell.length_a   1.000
_cell.length_b   1.000
_cell.length_c   1.000
_cell.angle_alpha   90.00
_cell.angle_beta   90.00
_cell.angle_gamma   90.00
#
_symmetry.space_group_name_H-M   'P 1'
#
loop_
_entity.id
_entity.type
_entity.pdbx_description
1 polymer ?
#
loop_
_entity_poly.entity_id
_entity_poly.type
_entity_poly.pdbx_seq_one_letter_code
_entity_poly.pdbx_strand_id
1 'polypeptide(L)'
;MCLVLLVFSVLLSCKKETKQIEDNKESVVKDTTAFKMYNMAPMASLMEEMYAQGAFLKAEIEQEKKELGTLPDKHRDILTAKMTDPSDRDMFFTEQAEQYLKLEQILYQDNEGDKVQQFNDMINSCLTCHQKKCGGPIPRIKKLLIQ
;
A
#
# COMPACT_ATOMS: atom_id res chain seq x y z
N MET A 1 4.85 -15.76 62.31
CA MET A 1 4.96 -17.15 62.77
C MET A 1 4.47 -18.02 61.64
N CYS A 2 5.34 -18.90 61.14
CA CYS A 2 5.09 -19.96 60.15
C CYS A 2 4.70 -19.53 58.73
N LEU A 3 5.12 -20.21 57.65
CA LEU A 3 6.23 -21.12 57.40
C LEU A 3 6.13 -21.37 55.88
N VAL A 4 7.15 -20.93 55.14
CA VAL A 4 7.90 -21.66 54.10
C VAL A 4 7.14 -22.56 53.09
N LEU A 5 7.65 -22.48 51.84
CA LEU A 5 7.87 -23.53 50.82
C LEU A 5 7.13 -23.27 49.51
N LEU A 6 7.80 -22.73 48.48
CA LEU A 6 8.59 -23.47 47.49
C LEU A 6 7.84 -24.66 46.89
N VAL A 7 7.23 -24.45 45.72
CA VAL A 7 7.16 -25.49 44.68
C VAL A 7 7.53 -24.85 43.35
N PHE A 8 8.84 -24.79 43.13
CA PHE A 8 9.44 -24.80 41.81
C PHE A 8 9.17 -26.19 41.24
N SER A 9 8.41 -26.30 40.15
CA SER A 9 8.25 -27.60 39.47
C SER A 9 8.09 -27.44 37.97
N VAL A 10 9.23 -27.70 37.32
CA VAL A 10 9.39 -28.51 36.11
C VAL A 10 9.07 -27.81 34.78
N LEU A 11 10.12 -27.13 34.30
CA LEU A 11 10.56 -27.25 32.90
C LEU A 11 10.67 -28.73 32.54
N LEU A 12 10.09 -29.14 31.40
CA LEU A 12 10.55 -30.19 30.46
C LEU A 12 9.36 -30.88 29.78
N SER A 13 9.05 -30.49 28.54
CA SER A 13 8.68 -31.48 27.52
C SER A 13 8.86 -30.91 26.12
N CYS A 14 10.13 -30.85 25.69
CA CYS A 14 10.50 -30.69 24.29
C CYS A 14 10.65 -32.11 23.72
N LYS A 15 9.59 -32.66 23.14
CA LYS A 15 9.59 -34.00 22.55
C LYS A 15 10.16 -33.91 21.13
N LYS A 16 11.48 -33.96 21.01
CA LYS A 16 12.20 -34.08 19.73
C LYS A 16 12.41 -35.56 19.45
N GLU A 17 11.60 -36.14 18.59
CA GLU A 17 11.82 -37.50 18.09
C GLU A 17 12.82 -37.44 16.92
N THR A 18 14.06 -37.84 17.19
CA THR A 18 15.06 -38.15 16.17
C THR A 18 14.88 -39.62 15.78
N LYS A 19 14.31 -39.87 14.60
CA LYS A 19 14.50 -41.12 13.87
C LYS A 19 15.53 -40.87 12.78
N GLN A 20 16.70 -41.51 12.94
CA GLN A 20 17.59 -41.77 11.82
C GLN A 20 17.01 -42.90 10.98
N ILE A 21 16.92 -42.68 9.66
CA ILE A 21 16.93 -43.74 8.65
C ILE A 21 17.89 -43.26 7.56
N GLU A 22 18.94 -44.05 7.38
CA GLU A 22 19.95 -43.92 6.34
C GLU A 22 19.38 -44.27 4.96
N ASP A 23 19.91 -43.56 3.97
CA ASP A 23 20.13 -43.97 2.57
C ASP A 23 19.00 -44.65 1.79
N ASN A 24 18.25 -43.83 1.06
CA ASN A 24 17.92 -44.17 -0.32
C ASN A 24 18.21 -42.98 -1.25
N LYS A 25 19.25 -43.18 -2.06
CA LYS A 25 19.76 -42.28 -3.08
C LYS A 25 18.85 -42.39 -4.30
N GLU A 26 17.68 -41.75 -4.25
CA GLU A 26 16.87 -41.49 -5.43
C GLU A 26 16.90 -39.99 -5.68
N SER A 27 17.50 -39.62 -6.82
CA SER A 27 17.68 -38.25 -7.26
C SER A 27 16.33 -37.56 -7.39
N VAL A 28 15.90 -36.89 -6.31
CA VAL A 28 14.90 -35.83 -6.38
C VAL A 28 15.47 -34.81 -7.33
N VAL A 29 14.92 -34.76 -8.54
CA VAL A 29 15.05 -33.61 -9.44
C VAL A 29 14.60 -32.42 -8.61
N LYS A 30 15.58 -31.68 -8.09
CA LYS A 30 15.39 -30.39 -7.47
C LYS A 30 14.95 -29.48 -8.61
N ASP A 31 13.66 -29.52 -8.92
CA ASP A 31 13.03 -28.51 -9.73
C ASP A 31 13.11 -27.23 -8.90
N THR A 32 14.22 -26.53 -9.05
CA THR A 32 14.36 -25.14 -8.68
C THR A 32 13.51 -24.32 -9.64
N THR A 33 12.20 -24.50 -9.63
CA THR A 33 11.30 -23.39 -9.88
C THR A 33 11.57 -22.42 -8.75
N ALA A 34 12.59 -21.57 -8.94
CA ALA A 34 12.90 -20.49 -8.04
C ALA A 34 11.59 -19.75 -7.81
N PHE A 35 11.05 -19.83 -6.59
CA PHE A 35 9.95 -18.99 -6.15
C PHE A 35 10.41 -17.55 -6.36
N LYS A 36 10.10 -16.98 -7.53
CA LYS A 36 10.34 -15.57 -7.81
C LYS A 36 9.38 -14.84 -6.90
N MET A 37 9.90 -14.33 -5.79
CA MET A 37 9.17 -13.42 -4.93
C MET A 37 8.67 -12.28 -5.81
N TYR A 38 7.35 -12.08 -5.81
CA TYR A 38 6.72 -11.05 -6.62
C TYR A 38 7.23 -9.68 -6.15
N ASN A 39 7.91 -8.97 -7.05
CA ASN A 39 8.33 -7.59 -6.79
C ASN A 39 7.34 -6.67 -7.50
N MET A 40 6.74 -5.75 -6.74
CA MET A 40 5.85 -4.74 -7.28
C MET A 40 6.60 -3.87 -8.30
N ALA A 41 5.96 -3.56 -9.42
CA ALA A 41 6.51 -2.55 -10.32
C ALA A 41 6.61 -1.21 -9.56
N PRO A 42 7.61 -0.35 -9.87
CA PRO A 42 7.76 0.94 -9.19
C PRO A 42 6.48 1.78 -9.20
N MET A 43 5.75 1.80 -10.31
CA MET A 43 4.44 2.47 -10.38
C MET A 43 3.41 1.86 -9.42
N ALA A 44 3.35 0.53 -9.33
CA ALA A 44 2.39 -0.14 -8.45
C ALA A 44 2.70 0.12 -6.97
N SER A 45 3.98 0.17 -6.59
CA SER A 45 4.39 0.60 -5.25
C SER A 45 4.00 2.04 -4.97
N LEU A 46 4.18 2.95 -5.94
CA LEU A 46 3.76 4.34 -5.80
C LEU A 46 2.24 4.45 -5.61
N MET A 47 1.44 3.70 -6.37
CA MET A 47 -0.03 3.70 -6.21
C MET A 47 -0.48 3.26 -4.81
N GLU A 48 0.20 2.30 -4.19
CA GLU A 48 -0.10 1.88 -2.82
C GLU A 48 0.26 2.96 -1.79
N GLU A 49 1.37 3.69 -2.00
CA GLU A 49 1.74 4.83 -1.16
C GLU A 49 0.72 5.97 -1.29
N MET A 50 0.33 6.32 -2.51
CA MET A 50 -0.70 7.34 -2.78
C MET A 50 -2.04 6.96 -2.15
N TYR A 51 -2.42 5.67 -2.18
CA TYR A 51 -3.61 5.19 -1.48
C TYR A 51 -3.48 5.35 0.05
N ALA A 52 -2.34 4.97 0.62
CA ALA A 52 -2.11 5.08 2.06
C ALA A 52 -2.18 6.55 2.51
N GLN A 53 -1.60 7.46 1.74
CA GLN A 53 -1.72 8.90 1.98
C GLN A 53 -3.17 9.36 1.88
N GLY A 54 -3.92 8.92 0.86
CA GLY A 54 -5.34 9.22 0.74
C GLY A 54 -6.16 8.74 1.95
N ALA A 55 -5.86 7.57 2.49
CA ALA A 55 -6.51 7.05 3.70
C ALA A 55 -6.17 7.88 4.95
N PHE A 56 -4.93 8.33 5.09
CA PHE A 56 -4.52 9.25 6.15
C PHE A 56 -5.26 10.59 6.03
N LEU A 57 -5.25 11.21 4.85
CA LEU A 57 -5.91 12.49 4.59
C LEU A 57 -7.41 12.41 4.85
N LYS A 58 -8.06 11.32 4.45
CA LYS A 58 -9.47 11.07 4.77
C LYS A 58 -9.71 11.19 6.28
N ALA A 59 -8.92 10.49 7.08
CA ALA A 59 -9.10 10.47 8.54
C ALA A 59 -8.85 11.85 9.17
N GLU A 60 -7.91 12.64 8.63
CA GLU A 60 -7.65 14.01 9.10
C GLU A 60 -8.82 14.95 8.76
N ILE A 61 -9.37 14.85 7.55
CA ILE A 61 -10.49 15.69 7.08
C ILE A 61 -11.79 15.32 7.82
N GLU A 62 -12.03 14.05 8.11
CA GLU A 62 -13.16 13.60 8.94
C GLU A 62 -13.05 14.11 10.40
N GLN A 63 -11.86 14.50 10.84
CA GLN A 63 -11.61 15.20 12.11
C GLN A 63 -11.64 16.73 11.97
N GLU A 64 -12.16 17.25 10.86
CA GLU A 64 -12.30 18.68 10.57
C GLU A 64 -10.97 19.45 10.52
N LYS A 65 -9.84 18.76 10.28
CA LYS A 65 -8.54 19.43 10.13
C LYS A 65 -8.44 20.14 8.78
N LYS A 66 -8.09 21.43 8.83
CA LYS A 66 -7.84 22.24 7.63
C LYS A 66 -6.39 22.15 7.14
N GLU A 67 -5.44 22.02 8.06
CA GLU A 67 -4.03 21.84 7.71
C GLU A 67 -3.69 20.35 7.68
N LEU A 68 -3.21 19.87 6.53
CA LEU A 68 -2.98 18.45 6.27
C LEU A 68 -1.50 18.05 6.29
N GLY A 69 -0.64 18.96 6.78
CA GLY A 69 0.80 18.78 6.83
C GLY A 69 1.49 19.16 5.52
N THR A 70 2.55 18.43 5.17
CA THR A 70 3.40 18.72 4.01
C THR A 70 2.94 17.93 2.78
N LEU A 71 2.85 18.61 1.64
CA LEU A 71 2.60 18.00 0.34
C LEU A 71 3.68 16.94 0.05
N PRO A 72 3.31 15.67 -0.27
CA PRO A 72 4.29 14.63 -0.55
C PRO A 72 4.96 14.83 -1.91
N ASP A 73 6.24 15.19 -1.91
CA ASP A 73 7.03 15.37 -3.14
C ASP A 73 7.09 14.09 -3.98
N LYS A 74 7.10 12.92 -3.33
CA LYS A 74 7.22 11.62 -3.99
C LYS A 74 6.07 11.30 -4.94
N HIS A 75 4.89 11.88 -4.75
CA HIS A 75 3.78 11.68 -5.69
C HIS A 75 4.11 12.21 -7.10
N ARG A 76 5.06 13.15 -7.24
CA ARG A 76 5.56 13.61 -8.54
C ARG A 76 6.20 12.49 -9.36
N ASP A 77 6.68 11.44 -8.71
CA ASP A 77 7.24 10.25 -9.39
C ASP A 77 6.21 9.54 -10.26
N ILE A 78 4.91 9.83 -10.15
CA ILE A 78 3.89 9.27 -11.06
C ILE A 78 4.21 9.58 -12.53
N LEU A 79 4.88 10.70 -12.79
CA LEU A 79 5.29 11.12 -14.12
C LEU A 79 6.49 10.34 -14.67
N THR A 80 7.26 9.64 -13.82
CA THR A 80 8.54 9.02 -14.23
C THR A 80 8.67 7.55 -13.84
N ALA A 81 7.92 7.08 -12.84
CA ALA A 81 8.00 5.73 -12.32
C ALA A 81 7.74 4.70 -13.42
N LYS A 82 8.51 3.61 -13.38
CA LYS A 82 8.42 2.54 -14.36
C LYS A 82 7.07 1.83 -14.24
N MET A 83 6.33 1.83 -15.35
CA MET A 83 5.08 1.08 -15.50
C MET A 83 5.33 -0.42 -15.55
N THR A 84 4.30 -1.20 -15.19
CA THR A 84 4.27 -2.65 -15.45
C THR A 84 4.27 -2.91 -16.96
N ASP A 85 3.38 -2.23 -17.69
CA ASP A 85 3.37 -2.17 -19.15
C ASP A 85 3.78 -0.76 -19.61
N PRO A 86 4.90 -0.59 -20.32
CA PRO A 86 5.32 0.72 -20.83
C PRO A 86 4.29 1.41 -21.73
N SER A 87 3.43 0.66 -22.43
CA SER A 87 2.41 1.21 -23.33
C SER A 87 1.27 1.93 -22.60
N ASP A 88 1.12 1.69 -21.30
CA ASP A 88 0.15 2.41 -20.46
C ASP A 88 0.51 3.89 -20.29
N ARG A 89 1.77 4.27 -20.52
CA ARG A 89 2.24 5.66 -20.47
C ARG A 89 1.98 6.36 -21.79
N ASP A 90 0.75 6.82 -21.98
CA ASP A 90 0.35 7.65 -23.12
C ASP A 90 -0.07 9.07 -22.69
N MET A 91 -0.62 9.81 -23.65
CA MET A 91 -1.10 11.19 -23.44
C MET A 91 -2.20 11.24 -22.37
N PHE A 92 -3.18 10.33 -22.42
CA PHE A 92 -4.25 10.27 -21.42
C PHE A 92 -3.68 10.01 -20.02
N PHE A 93 -2.73 9.07 -19.87
CA PHE A 93 -2.10 8.85 -18.57
C PHE A 93 -1.42 10.11 -18.04
N THR A 94 -0.67 10.81 -18.91
CA THR A 94 0.10 12.00 -18.53
C THR A 94 -0.83 13.13 -18.07
N GLU A 95 -1.90 13.41 -18.83
CA GLU A 95 -2.91 14.42 -18.48
C GLU A 95 -3.59 14.11 -17.14
N GLN A 96 -3.98 12.84 -16.92
CA GLN A 96 -4.63 12.45 -15.66
C GLN A 96 -3.66 12.49 -14.47
N ALA A 97 -2.40 12.12 -14.67
CA ALA A 97 -1.38 12.20 -13.64
C ALA A 97 -1.12 13.67 -13.23
N GLU A 98 -0.98 14.58 -14.19
CA GLU A 98 -0.83 16.02 -13.93
C GLU A 98 -2.07 16.60 -13.22
N GLN A 99 -3.27 16.21 -13.67
CA GLN A 99 -4.51 16.65 -13.03
C GLN A 99 -4.62 16.18 -11.58
N TYR A 100 -4.22 14.93 -11.28
CA TYR A 100 -4.14 14.45 -9.90
C TYR A 100 -3.19 15.32 -9.06
N LEU A 101 -1.97 15.58 -9.54
CA LEU A 101 -0.97 16.37 -8.80
C LEU A 101 -1.43 17.80 -8.55
N LYS A 102 -2.19 18.38 -9.49
CA LYS A 102 -2.81 19.70 -9.33
C LYS A 102 -3.88 19.69 -8.25
N LEU A 103 -4.77 18.70 -8.26
CA LEU A 103 -5.84 18.58 -7.25
C LEU A 103 -5.28 18.32 -5.86
N GLU A 104 -4.24 17.48 -5.77
CA GLU A 104 -3.50 17.28 -4.54
C GLU A 104 -2.89 18.60 -4.05
N GLN A 105 -2.22 19.35 -4.92
CA GLN A 105 -1.67 20.65 -4.55
C GLN A 105 -2.74 21.61 -4.01
N ILE A 106 -3.92 21.68 -4.65
CA ILE A 106 -5.04 22.50 -4.17
C ILE A 106 -5.46 22.06 -2.77
N LEU A 107 -5.63 20.74 -2.54
CA LEU A 107 -6.03 20.20 -1.23
C LEU A 107 -5.08 20.62 -0.09
N TYR A 108 -3.77 20.68 -0.35
CA TYR A 108 -2.79 21.09 0.67
C TYR A 108 -2.66 22.62 0.82
N GLN A 109 -2.88 23.40 -0.24
CA GLN A 109 -2.59 24.84 -0.25
C GLN A 109 -3.81 25.71 0.06
N ASP A 110 -5.01 25.28 -0.33
CA ASP A 110 -6.24 26.05 -0.10
C ASP A 110 -6.91 25.62 1.21
N ASN A 111 -6.51 26.26 2.31
CA ASN A 111 -7.04 26.00 3.66
C ASN A 111 -8.40 26.65 3.92
N GLU A 112 -8.83 27.58 3.07
CA GLU A 112 -10.12 28.25 3.19
C GLU A 112 -11.23 27.50 2.44
N GLY A 113 -10.87 26.74 1.41
CA GLY A 113 -11.78 25.90 0.65
C GLY A 113 -12.35 24.70 1.40
N ASP A 114 -13.36 24.09 0.78
CA ASP A 114 -14.02 22.88 1.29
C ASP A 114 -13.11 21.66 1.13
N LYS A 115 -12.54 21.21 2.25
CA LYS A 115 -11.62 20.06 2.28
C LYS A 115 -12.27 18.77 1.85
N VAL A 116 -13.55 18.56 2.14
CA VAL A 116 -14.29 17.36 1.71
C VAL A 116 -14.41 17.36 0.19
N GLN A 117 -14.82 18.49 -0.39
CA GLN A 117 -14.95 18.62 -1.84
C GLN A 117 -13.60 18.49 -2.55
N GLN A 118 -12.57 19.23 -2.12
CA GLN A 118 -11.22 19.18 -2.70
C GLN A 118 -10.63 17.76 -2.65
N PHE A 119 -10.80 17.06 -1.52
CA PHE A 119 -10.34 15.70 -1.38
C PHE A 119 -11.13 14.73 -2.27
N ASN A 120 -12.45 14.86 -2.31
CA ASN A 120 -13.28 14.05 -3.20
C ASN A 120 -12.94 14.28 -4.68
N ASP A 121 -12.61 15.51 -5.08
CA ASP A 121 -12.14 15.82 -6.44
C ASP A 121 -10.82 15.10 -6.75
N MET A 122 -9.86 15.13 -5.81
CA MET A 122 -8.61 14.37 -5.92
C MET A 122 -8.87 12.87 -6.06
N ILE A 123 -9.74 12.26 -5.24
CA ILE A 123 -10.09 10.84 -5.32
C ILE A 123 -10.83 10.49 -6.63
N ASN A 124 -11.70 11.38 -7.10
CA ASN A 124 -12.39 11.21 -8.38
C ASN A 124 -11.43 11.25 -9.57
N SER A 125 -10.33 12.00 -9.49
CA SER A 125 -9.24 11.95 -10.48
C SER A 125 -8.59 10.56 -10.53
N CYS A 126 -8.33 9.93 -9.36
CA CYS A 126 -7.84 8.55 -9.31
C CYS A 126 -8.80 7.60 -10.03
N LEU A 127 -10.11 7.71 -9.75
CA LEU A 127 -11.14 6.86 -10.37
C LEU A 127 -11.22 7.06 -11.89
N THR A 128 -11.10 8.30 -12.36
CA THR A 128 -11.13 8.63 -13.80
C THR A 128 -9.98 7.94 -14.54
N CYS A 129 -8.77 7.97 -13.98
CA CYS A 129 -7.63 7.27 -14.55
C CYS A 129 -7.84 5.74 -14.52
N HIS A 130 -8.22 5.18 -13.37
CA HIS A 130 -8.36 3.73 -13.18
C HIS A 130 -9.51 3.11 -13.96
N GLN A 131 -10.55 3.87 -14.32
CA GLN A 131 -11.61 3.40 -15.20
C GLN A 131 -11.14 3.19 -16.65
N LYS A 132 -10.05 3.83 -17.06
CA LYS A 132 -9.60 3.85 -18.46
C LYS A 132 -8.27 3.15 -18.70
N LYS A 133 -7.34 3.21 -17.75
CA LYS A 133 -5.96 2.74 -17.92
C LYS A 133 -5.71 1.41 -17.26
N CYS A 134 -5.34 1.46 -16.00
CA CYS A 134 -5.11 0.28 -15.20
C CYS A 134 -6.38 0.05 -14.40
N GLY A 135 -7.09 -1.04 -14.65
CA GLY A 135 -8.30 -1.47 -13.94
C GLY A 135 -8.03 -1.87 -12.48
N GLY A 136 -7.19 -1.10 -11.78
CA GLY A 136 -6.82 -1.24 -10.39
C GLY A 136 -8.03 -1.27 -9.46
N PRO A 137 -7.84 -1.27 -8.14
CA PRO A 137 -8.90 -1.62 -7.21
C PRO A 137 -9.92 -0.48 -7.03
N ILE A 138 -10.74 -0.20 -8.04
CA ILE A 138 -11.79 0.82 -8.07
C ILE A 138 -12.70 0.74 -6.83
N PRO A 139 -13.17 -0.46 -6.39
CA PRO A 139 -13.98 -0.56 -5.18
C PRO A 139 -13.23 -0.11 -3.91
N ARG A 140 -11.91 -0.28 -3.86
CA ARG A 140 -11.07 0.17 -2.74
C ARG A 140 -10.90 1.69 -2.76
N ILE A 141 -10.63 2.27 -3.93
CA ILE A 141 -10.48 3.72 -4.10
C ILE A 141 -11.78 4.45 -3.73
N LYS A 142 -12.94 3.94 -4.16
CA LYS A 142 -14.24 4.54 -3.81
C LYS A 142 -14.51 4.64 -2.31
N LYS A 143 -13.92 3.76 -1.49
CA LYS A 143 -14.06 3.82 -0.02
C LYS A 143 -13.33 5.03 0.58
N LEU A 144 -12.43 5.66 -0.16
CA LEU A 144 -11.76 6.88 0.30
C LEU A 144 -12.72 8.07 0.29
N LEU A 145 -13.70 8.14 -0.61
CA LEU A 145 -14.65 9.25 -0.65
C LEU A 145 -15.30 9.51 0.72
N ILE A 146 -15.49 10.79 1.02
CA ILE A 146 -16.16 11.30 2.21
C ILE A 146 -17.57 11.73 1.81
N GLN A 147 -18.56 11.35 2.61
CA GLN A 147 -19.99 11.68 2.39
C GLN A 147 -20.45 12.78 3.33
#